data_AF-A0A453RSC7-F1
#
_entry.id   AF-A0A453RSC7-F1
#
_cell.length_a   1.000
_cell.length_b   1.000
_cell.length_c   1.000
_cell.angle_alpha   90.00
_cell.angle_beta   90.00
_cell.angle_gamma   90.00
#
_symmetry.space_group_name_H-M   'P 1'
#
loop_
_entity.id
_entity.type
_entity.pdbx_description
1 polymer ?
#
loop_
_entity_poly.entity_id
_entity_poly.type
_entity_poly.pdbx_seq_one_letter_code
_entity_poly.pdbx_strand_id
1 'polypeptide(L)' 'RLGFDLHVHSEEGIFAVRIPFSRQVSDQKAVKSSFNMMAHHAWEVDKSYATPEFEKVQFLKKVT' A
#
# COMPACT_ATOMS: atom_id res chain seq x y z
N ARG A 1 9.25 9.45 -2.22
CA ARG A 1 9.19 9.20 -3.68
C ARG A 1 8.83 7.76 -4.08
N LEU A 2 9.04 6.73 -3.25
CA LEU A 2 8.86 5.32 -3.66
C LEU A 2 7.65 4.60 -3.03
N GLY A 3 6.82 5.28 -2.24
CA GLY A 3 5.72 4.66 -1.49
C GLY A 3 5.60 5.26 -0.10
N PHE A 4 4.90 4.56 0.79
CA PHE A 4 4.61 4.96 2.16
C PHE A 4 4.73 3.79 3.13
N ASP A 5 4.93 4.10 4.41
CA ASP A 5 4.99 3.13 5.49
C ASP A 5 3.70 3.21 6.32
N LEU A 6 3.19 2.06 6.73
CA LEU A 6 2.00 1.94 7.59
C LEU A 6 2.38 1.25 8.90
N HIS A 7 1.74 1.69 9.99
CA HIS A 7 1.71 0.95 11.24
C HIS A 7 0.41 0.15 11.32
N VAL A 8 0.55 -1.17 11.46
CA VAL A 8 -0.55 -2.11 11.62
C VAL A 8 -0.59 -2.55 13.07
N HIS A 9 -1.71 -2.30 13.73
CA HIS A 9 -1.96 -2.74 15.10
C HIS A 9 -2.77 -4.04 15.06
N SER A 10 -2.31 -5.06 15.76
CA SER A 10 -3.04 -6.31 15.97
C SER A 10 -2.84 -6.80 17.41
N GLU A 11 -3.52 -7.90 17.77
CA GLU A 11 -3.33 -8.56 19.07
C GLU A 11 -1.89 -9.08 19.27
N GLU A 12 -1.15 -9.35 18.18
CA GLU A 12 0.21 -9.88 18.20
C GLU A 12 1.29 -8.79 18.37
N GLY A 13 0.90 -7.52 18.26
CA GLY A 13 1.78 -6.36 18.41
C GLY A 13 1.57 -5.28 17.35
N ILE A 14 2.58 -4.40 17.23
CA ILE A 14 2.60 -3.33 16.23
C ILE A 14 3.63 -3.66 15.16
N PHE A 15 3.22 -3.59 13.89
CA PHE A 15 4.06 -3.90 12.74
C PHE A 15 4.21 -2.69 11.84
N ALA A 16 5.42 -2.44 11.35
CA ALA A 16 5.69 -1.50 10.28
C ALA A 16 5.75 -2.25 8.94
N VAL A 17 5.01 -1.78 7.95
CA VAL A 17 4.98 -2.33 6.58
C VAL A 17 5.21 -1.23 5.55
N ARG A 18 6.05 -1.51 4.56
CA ARG A 18 6.32 -0.63 3.43
C ARG A 18 5.40 -0.99 2.27
N ILE A 19 4.56 -0.06 1.82
CA ILE A 19 3.78 -0.21 0.60
C ILE A 19 4.42 0.65 -0.52
N PRO A 20 4.99 0.03 -1.57
CA PRO A 20 5.58 0.78 -2.67
C PRO A 20 4.52 1.42 -3.55
N PHE A 21 4.82 2.59 -4.11
CA PHE A 21 4.06 3.07 -5.28
C PHE A 21 4.37 2.19 -6.49
N SER A 22 3.41 2.07 -7.42
CA SER A 22 3.61 1.33 -8.69
C SER A 22 4.75 1.91 -9.55
N ARG A 23 5.08 3.18 -9.36
CA ARG A 23 6.22 3.86 -9.98
C ARG A 23 6.79 4.92 -9.04
N GLN A 24 8.03 5.32 -9.28
CA GLN A 24 8.62 6.47 -8.63
C GLN A 24 7.80 7.74 -8.93
N VAL A 25 7.49 8.51 -7.87
CA VAL A 25 6.79 9.80 -7.98
C VAL A 25 7.74 10.97 -7.72
N SER A 26 7.63 12.02 -8.53
CA SER A 26 8.55 13.16 -8.55
C SER A 26 8.03 14.40 -7.82
N ASP A 27 6.71 14.55 -7.71
CA ASP A 27 6.07 15.76 -7.18
C ASP A 27 4.82 15.44 -6.34
N GLN A 28 4.32 16.45 -5.61
CA GLN A 28 3.20 16.29 -4.69
C GLN A 28 1.89 15.90 -5.40
N LYS A 29 1.65 16.40 -6.63
CA LYS A 29 0.45 16.06 -7.39
C LYS A 29 0.49 14.58 -7.80
N ALA A 30 1.65 14.10 -8.25
CA ALA A 30 1.89 12.71 -8.57
C ALA A 30 1.74 11.80 -7.34
N VAL A 31 2.20 12.22 -6.16
CA VAL A 31 1.98 11.47 -4.90
C VAL A 31 0.47 11.26 -4.65
N LYS A 32 -0.32 12.34 -4.69
CA LYS A 32 -1.78 12.27 -4.47
C LYS A 32 -2.46 11.38 -5.52
N SER A 33 -2.10 11.56 -6.79
CA SER A 33 -2.66 10.77 -7.88
C SER A 33 -2.31 9.28 -7.77
N SER A 34 -1.06 8.95 -7.44
CA SER A 34 -0.63 7.55 -7.26
C SER A 34 -1.33 6.89 -6.08
N PHE A 35 -1.50 7.60 -4.97
CA PHE A 35 -2.28 7.10 -3.85
C PHE A 35 -3.74 6.83 -4.24
N ASN A 36 -4.39 7.76 -4.92
CA ASN A 36 -5.78 7.60 -5.34
C ASN A 36 -5.98 6.41 -6.29
N MET A 37 -5.06 6.20 -7.24
CA MET A 37 -5.12 5.03 -8.14
C MET A 37 -5.00 3.72 -7.36
N MET A 38 -4.09 3.64 -6.39
CA MET A 38 -3.94 2.45 -5.56
C MET A 38 -5.16 2.19 -4.68
N ALA A 39 -5.76 3.23 -4.10
CA ALA A 39 -6.98 3.13 -3.31
C ALA A 39 -8.16 2.64 -4.16
N HIS A 40 -8.30 3.17 -5.38
CA HIS A 40 -9.32 2.74 -6.32
C HIS A 40 -9.16 1.27 -6.70
N HIS A 41 -7.94 0.85 -7.09
CA HIS A 41 -7.68 -0.53 -7.46
C HIS A 41 -7.89 -1.51 -6.29
N ALA A 42 -7.49 -1.14 -5.07
CA ALA A 42 -7.76 -1.94 -3.88
C ALA A 42 -9.27 -2.12 -3.64
N TRP A 43 -10.06 -1.07 -3.88
CA TRP A 43 -11.53 -1.14 -3.79
C TRP A 43 -12.13 -2.05 -4.88
N GLU A 44 -11.64 -1.98 -6.12
CA GLU A 44 -12.10 -2.86 -7.22
C GLU A 44 -11.84 -4.33 -6.89
N VAL A 45 -10.67 -4.65 -6.35
CA VAL A 45 -10.30 -6.01 -5.93
C VAL A 45 -11.18 -6.47 -4.75
N ASP A 46 -11.39 -5.62 -3.74
CA ASP A 46 -12.28 -5.93 -2.60
C ASP A 46 -13.71 -6.23 -3.05
N LYS A 47 -14.21 -5.49 -4.04
CA LYS A 47 -15.54 -5.71 -4.64
C LYS A 47 -15.58 -6.79 -5.71
N SER A 48 -14.48 -7.50 -5.94
CA SER A 48 -14.35 -8.54 -6.97
C SER A 48 -14.65 -8.04 -8.39
N TYR A 49 -14.46 -6.73 -8.64
CA TYR A 49 -14.51 -6.13 -9.97
C TYR A 49 -13.20 -6.33 -10.75
N ALA A 50 -12.10 -6.56 -10.04
CA ALA A 50 -10.78 -6.84 -10.63
C ALA A 50 -10.09 -8.03 -9.94
N THR A 51 -9.30 -8.77 -10.70
CA THR A 51 -8.39 -9.80 -10.18
C THR A 51 -7.15 -9.16 -9.55
N PRO A 52 -6.66 -9.66 -8.39
CA PRO A 52 -5.45 -9.14 -7.76
C PRO A 52 -4.19 -9.64 -8.49
N GLU A 53 -3.91 -9.07 -9.66
CA GLU A 53 -2.76 -9.42 -10.51
C GLU A 53 -1.46 -8.75 -10.03
N PHE A 54 -1.15 -8.90 -8.74
CA PHE A 54 0.04 -8.33 -8.11
C PHE A 54 0.51 -9.17 -6.91
N GLU A 55 1.80 -9.04 -6.58
CA GLU A 55 2.36 -9.66 -5.38
C GLU A 55 2.05 -8.82 -4.13
N LYS A 56 1.52 -9.47 -3.09
CA LYS A 56 1.31 -8.82 -1.80
C LYS A 56 2.64 -8.69 -1.06
N VAL A 57 2.84 -7.55 -0.40
CA VAL A 57 3.97 -7.36 0.52
C VAL A 57 3.83 -8.34 1.68
N GLN A 58 4.81 -9.22 1.84
CA GLN A 58 4.84 -10.20 2.94
C GLN A 58 5.73 -9.76 4.10
N PHE A 59 6.63 -8.80 3.88
CA PHE A 59 7.56 -8.34 4.90
C PHE A 59 6.88 -7.40 5.90
N LEU A 60 6.71 -7.88 7.13
CA LEU A 60 6.23 -7.11 8.28
C LEU A 60 7.36 -6.98 9.30
N LYS A 61 7.73 -5.75 9.65
CA LYS A 61 8.72 -5.50 10.71
C LYS A 61 7.99 -5.29 12.04
N LYS A 62 8.12 -6.22 12.99
CA LYS A 62 7.60 -6.01 14.35
C LYS A 62 8.34 -4.84 15.01
N VAL A 63 7.57 -3.91 15.58
CA VAL A 63 8.06 -2.69 16.24
C VAL A 63 7.96 -2.82 17.76
N THR A 64 6.89 -3.44 18.24
CA THR A 64 6.60 -3.68 19.66
C THR A 64 6.00 -5.07 19.83
#